data_AF-A0A8T7EK36-F1
#
_entry.id   AF-A0A8T7EK36-F1
#
_cell.length_a   1.000
_cell.length_b   1.000
_cell.length_c   1.000
_cell.angle_alpha   90.00
_cell.angle_beta   90.00
_cell.angle_gamma   90.00
#
_symmetry.space_group_name_H-M   'P 1'
#
loop_
_entity.id
_entity.type
_entity.pdbx_description
1 polymer ?
#
loop_
_entity_poly.entity_id
_entity_poly.type
_entity_poly.pdbx_seq_one_letter_code
_entity_poly.pdbx_strand_id
1 'polypeptide(L)' 'MYSPELVSSSWTFSAGSNSAPVAVDDAYTTDEDVALVVDAATGLLANDTDAEADPLTAVLVTGRPTARSR' A
#
# COMPACT_ATOMS: atom_id res chain seq x y z
N MET A 1 -41.55 -40.97 -10.92
CA MET A 1 -41.11 -40.27 -9.70
C MET A 1 -39.88 -39.47 -10.08
N TYR A 2 -39.98 -38.14 -10.07
CA TYR A 2 -38.88 -37.25 -10.46
C TYR A 2 -37.84 -37.28 -9.35
N SER A 3 -36.62 -37.73 -9.67
CA SER A 3 -35.45 -37.60 -8.79
C SER A 3 -34.81 -36.26 -9.13
N PRO A 4 -34.76 -35.27 -8.23
CA PRO A 4 -34.02 -34.06 -8.52
C PRO A 4 -32.53 -34.42 -8.54
N GLU A 5 -31.88 -34.29 -9.69
CA GLU A 5 -30.43 -34.32 -9.75
C GLU A 5 -29.92 -33.06 -9.03
N LEU A 6 -29.23 -33.26 -7.91
CA LEU A 6 -28.56 -32.19 -7.21
C LEU A 6 -27.46 -31.69 -8.16
N VAL A 7 -27.73 -30.62 -8.90
CA VAL A 7 -26.70 -29.93 -9.67
C VAL A 7 -25.72 -29.33 -8.67
N SER A 8 -24.64 -30.07 -8.41
CA SER A 8 -23.47 -29.57 -7.69
C SER A 8 -22.85 -28.45 -8.49
N SER A 9 -23.28 -27.22 -8.21
CA SER A 9 -22.64 -26.03 -8.72
C SER A 9 -21.37 -25.81 -7.88
N SER A 10 -20.23 -26.27 -8.36
CA SER A 10 -18.94 -25.95 -7.73
C SER A 10 -18.65 -24.47 -7.97
N TRP A 11 -19.04 -23.62 -7.03
CA TRP A 11 -18.57 -22.25 -6.97
C TRP A 11 -17.18 -22.31 -6.33
N THR A 12 -16.15 -22.19 -7.15
CA THR A 12 -14.80 -22.06 -6.64
C THR A 12 -14.63 -20.65 -6.09
N PHE A 13 -14.61 -20.52 -4.78
CA PHE A 13 -14.16 -19.30 -4.12
C PHE A 13 -12.64 -19.25 -4.28
N SER A 14 -12.15 -18.45 -5.23
CA SER A 14 -10.72 -18.16 -5.34
C SER A 14 -10.37 -17.19 -4.22
N ALA A 15 -10.09 -17.72 -3.02
CA ALA A 15 -9.43 -16.95 -1.97
C ALA A 15 -7.98 -16.70 -2.41
N GLY A 16 -7.78 -15.70 -3.28
CA GLY A 16 -6.44 -15.18 -3.57
C GLY A 16 -5.80 -14.75 -2.25
N SER A 17 -4.58 -15.22 -1.98
CA SER A 17 -3.85 -14.74 -0.81
C SER A 17 -3.54 -13.27 -1.02
N ASN A 18 -3.93 -12.43 -0.06
CA ASN A 18 -3.53 -11.02 -0.08
C ASN A 18 -2.03 -10.92 0.16
N SER A 19 -1.34 -10.15 -0.67
CA SER A 19 0.08 -9.87 -0.51
C SER A 19 0.27 -8.66 0.40
N ALA A 20 1.47 -8.49 0.94
CA ALA A 20 1.84 -7.22 1.57
C ALA A 20 2.30 -6.24 0.47
N PRO A 21 2.10 -4.92 0.65
CA PRO A 21 2.62 -3.94 -0.29
C PRO A 21 4.15 -3.95 -0.28
N VAL A 22 4.73 -3.60 -1.43
CA VAL A 22 6.17 -3.47 -1.63
C VAL A 22 6.52 -1.99 -1.68
N ALA A 23 7.33 -1.57 -0.71
CA ALA A 23 7.85 -0.20 -0.64
C ALA A 23 9.16 -0.04 -1.41
N VAL A 24 9.39 1.14 -1.97
CA VAL A 24 10.65 1.52 -2.62
C VAL A 24 11.26 2.72 -1.90
N ASP A 25 12.59 2.70 -1.73
CA ASP A 25 13.29 3.76 -1.01
C ASP A 25 13.16 5.12 -1.71
N ASP A 26 12.91 6.14 -0.89
CA ASP A 26 12.79 7.53 -1.30
C ASP A 26 13.97 8.39 -0.85
N ALA A 27 14.26 9.43 -1.64
CA ALA A 27 15.24 10.45 -1.28
C ALA A 27 14.71 11.85 -1.64
N TYR A 28 14.67 12.73 -0.64
CA TYR A 28 14.26 14.12 -0.80
C TYR A 28 15.25 15.04 -0.09
N THR A 29 15.47 16.21 -0.67
CA THR A 29 16.31 17.27 -0.09
C THR A 29 15.52 18.57 -0.01
N THR A 30 15.81 19.36 1.00
CA THR A 30 15.33 20.73 1.14
C THR A 30 16.45 21.55 1.75
N ASP A 31 16.44 22.86 1.51
CA ASP A 31 17.40 23.77 2.11
C ASP A 31 17.19 23.85 3.63
N GLU A 32 18.20 24.32 4.36
CA GLU A 32 18.04 24.58 5.78
C GLU A 32 16.88 25.54 6.07
N ASP A 33 16.19 25.30 7.18
CA ASP A 33 15.05 26.08 7.64
C ASP A 33 13.87 26.16 6.64
N VAL A 34 13.88 25.33 5.59
CA VAL A 34 12.77 25.15 4.66
C VAL A 34 12.04 23.85 5.00
N ALA A 35 10.72 23.93 5.12
CA ALA A 35 9.90 22.75 5.34
C ALA A 35 9.80 21.93 4.05
N LEU A 36 10.20 20.66 4.12
CA LEU A 36 9.92 19.69 3.07
C LEU A 36 8.45 19.21 3.19
N VAL A 37 7.66 19.47 2.15
CA VAL A 37 6.28 18.99 2.01
C VAL A 37 6.23 18.05 0.82
N VAL A 38 5.92 16.77 1.06
CA VAL A 38 5.78 15.74 0.03
C VAL A 38 4.35 15.22 0.07
N ASP A 39 3.67 15.25 -1.08
CA ASP A 39 2.35 14.66 -1.23
C ASP A 39 2.44 13.13 -1.22
N ALA A 40 1.45 12.46 -0.61
CA ALA A 40 1.49 11.02 -0.46
C ALA A 40 1.35 10.31 -1.81
N ALA A 41 0.41 10.71 -2.66
CA ALA A 41 0.09 9.99 -3.89
C ALA A 41 1.12 10.23 -5.00
N THR A 42 1.67 11.43 -5.08
CA THR A 42 2.61 11.85 -6.13
C THR A 42 4.07 11.84 -5.67
N GLY A 43 4.33 11.62 -4.38
CA GLY A 43 5.66 11.48 -3.79
C GLY A 43 5.80 10.16 -3.04
N LEU A 44 5.46 10.14 -1.75
CA LEU A 44 5.79 9.04 -0.82
C LEU A 44 5.33 7.65 -1.27
N LEU A 45 4.23 7.54 -2.02
CA LEU A 45 3.65 6.28 -2.48
C LEU A 45 3.78 6.11 -4.00
N ALA A 46 4.47 7.01 -4.69
CA ALA A 46 4.45 7.06 -6.16
C ALA A 46 5.19 5.89 -6.82
N ASN A 47 6.16 5.30 -6.11
CA ASN A 47 6.97 4.15 -6.52
C ASN A 47 6.62 2.86 -5.75
N ASP A 48 5.72 2.93 -4.78
CA ASP A 48 5.24 1.78 -4.04
C ASP A 48 4.19 1.00 -4.86
N THR A 49 4.09 -0.31 -4.62
CA THR A 49 3.15 -1.16 -5.35
C THR A 49 2.46 -2.17 -4.43
N ASP A 50 1.25 -2.52 -4.80
CA ASP A 50 0.51 -3.65 -4.23
C ASP A 50 0.16 -4.63 -5.36
N ALA A 51 0.33 -5.94 -5.11
CA ALA A 51 0.15 -6.96 -6.13
C ALA A 51 -1.32 -7.12 -6.56
N GLU A 52 -2.24 -6.80 -5.66
CA GLU A 52 -3.68 -6.83 -5.89
C GLU A 52 -4.23 -5.45 -6.30
N ALA A 53 -3.35 -4.45 -6.40
CA ALA A 53 -3.67 -3.05 -6.65
C ALA A 53 -4.60 -2.43 -5.59
N ASP A 54 -4.49 -2.92 -4.35
CA ASP A 54 -5.20 -2.33 -3.22
C ASP A 54 -4.67 -0.92 -2.91
N PRO A 55 -5.52 0.00 -2.40
CA PRO A 55 -5.08 1.35 -2.05
C PRO A 55 -3.99 1.37 -0.97
N LEU A 56 -2.92 2.10 -1.23
CA LEU A 56 -1.79 2.25 -0.32
C LEU A 56 -1.99 3.42 0.66
N THR A 57 -1.44 3.28 1.87
CA THR A 57 -1.40 4.35 2.89
C THR A 57 -0.04 4.39 3.57
N ALA A 58 0.49 5.59 3.81
CA ALA A 58 1.72 5.79 4.56
C ALA A 58 1.40 6.15 6.03
N VAL A 59 2.11 5.53 6.97
CA VAL A 59 1.97 5.80 8.41
C VAL A 59 3.34 6.13 8.99
N LEU A 60 3.42 7.24 9.73
CA LEU A 60 4.64 7.62 10.44
C LEU A 60 4.86 6.70 11.65
N VAL A 61 5.86 5.82 11.59
CA VAL A 61 6.16 4.82 12.64
C VAL A 61 6.99 5.41 13.78
N THR A 62 7.95 6.28 13.48
CA THR A 62 8.76 7.00 14.47
C THR A 62 8.84 8.48 14.13
N GLY A 63 8.85 9.35 15.14
CA GLY A 63 8.74 10.81 15.01
C GLY A 63 9.71 11.45 14.02
N ARG A 64 9.39 12.68 13.58
CA ARG A 64 10.13 13.46 12.56
C ARG A 64 11.63 13.21 12.64
N PRO A 65 12.33 12.99 11.51
CA PRO A 65 13.77 13.15 11.45
C PRO A 65 14.07 14.53 12.03
N THR A 66 14.56 14.56 13.27
CA THR A 66 14.74 15.82 13.95
C THR A 66 15.97 16.42 13.28
N ALA A 67 15.77 17.44 12.44
CA ALA A 67 16.87 18.30 12.04
C ALA A 67 17.52 18.78 13.36
N ARG A 68 18.77 18.39 13.61
CA ARG A 68 19.51 18.94 14.74
C ARG A 68 19.66 20.42 14.44
N SER A 69 18.85 21.25 15.08
CA SER A 69 19.12 22.68 15.23
C SER A 69 20.54 22.81 15.80
N ARG A 70 21.40 23.49 15.06
CA ARG A 70 22.71 23.94 15.51
C ARG A 70 22.62 25.42 15.84
#